data_AF-A0A3D2I9E3-F1
#
_entry.id   AF-A0A3D2I9E3-F1
#
_cell.length_a   1.000
_cell.length_b   1.000
_cell.length_c   1.000
_cell.angle_alpha   90.00
_cell.angle_beta   90.00
_cell.angle_gamma   90.00
#
_symmetry.space_group_name_H-M   'P 1'
#
loop_
_entity.id
_entity.type
_entity.pdbx_description
1 polymer ?
#
loop_
_entity_poly.entity_id
_entity_poly.type
_entity_poly.pdbx_seq_one_letter_code
_entity_poly.pdbx_strand_id
1 'polypeptide(L)'
;MKSGRLSKNEKSFIDSNLENMTDEEMAKKLGRSVEAVSQRRSVAPQENANDELQSYISQLHSKHFWVTIKKSLLNEELETFENSWASLYSQFFHQGVTATDEIMMKDVIIEDILLHRALEQKKNILEEIKDYENQLAEERKKDIEERDSDFMTNALRTIVQLRGTSEAYTKEINEIKKTKDGKFKDLKATRNERLKTVEESGKDIFALIKLLDEQKLRETEGRMTGLVYEAAKTKEGQMRQEMVFADGEVDRAWLTPEAELEEEQKE
;
A
#
# COMPACT_ATOMS: atom_id res chain seq x y z
N MET A 1 0.50 48.64 10.27
CA MET A 1 0.25 47.25 9.79
C MET A 1 -1.07 47.23 9.04
N LYS A 2 -1.19 46.43 7.96
CA LYS A 2 -2.45 46.33 7.22
C LYS A 2 -3.49 45.57 8.05
N SER A 3 -4.61 46.22 8.35
CA SER A 3 -5.77 45.63 9.04
C SER A 3 -6.84 45.25 8.01
N GLY A 4 -7.32 44.01 8.04
CA GLY A 4 -8.30 43.47 7.09
C GLY A 4 -7.97 42.03 6.65
N ARG A 5 -8.89 41.38 5.91
CA ARG A 5 -8.69 40.00 5.40
C ARG A 5 -7.41 39.89 4.55
N LEU A 6 -6.74 38.73 4.60
CA LEU A 6 -5.59 38.42 3.75
C LEU A 6 -6.04 38.31 2.28
N SER A 7 -5.33 38.98 1.38
CA SER A 7 -5.53 38.88 -0.07
C SER A 7 -5.11 37.50 -0.59
N LYS A 8 -5.66 37.05 -1.74
CA LYS A 8 -5.29 35.76 -2.36
C LYS A 8 -3.78 35.61 -2.55
N ASN A 9 -3.10 36.67 -3.00
CA ASN A 9 -1.64 36.66 -3.18
C ASN A 9 -0.87 36.57 -1.86
N GLU A 10 -1.40 37.18 -0.79
CA GLU A 10 -0.79 37.10 0.56
C GLU A 10 -0.97 35.70 1.15
N LYS A 11 -2.12 35.05 0.91
CA LYS A 11 -2.38 33.66 1.30
C LYS A 11 -1.44 32.70 0.58
N SER A 12 -1.36 32.76 -0.75
CA SER A 12 -0.46 31.90 -1.53
C SER A 12 1.01 32.06 -1.13
N PHE A 13 1.43 33.28 -0.77
CA PHE A 13 2.80 33.50 -0.27
C PHE A 13 3.05 32.81 1.08
N ILE A 14 2.08 32.84 2.01
CA ILE A 14 2.19 32.13 3.30
C ILE A 14 2.22 30.62 3.05
N ASP A 15 1.34 30.12 2.19
CA ASP A 15 1.19 28.68 1.91
C ASP A 15 2.44 28.08 1.24
N SER A 16 3.11 28.83 0.34
CA SER A 16 4.36 28.39 -0.31
C SER A 16 5.61 28.48 0.59
N ASN A 17 5.54 29.19 1.71
CA ASN A 17 6.68 29.40 2.63
C ASN A 17 6.46 28.78 4.01
N LEU A 18 5.50 27.85 4.14
CA LEU A 18 5.17 27.17 5.39
C LEU A 18 6.36 26.46 6.03
N GLU A 19 7.22 25.83 5.23
CA GLU A 19 8.37 25.06 5.72
C GLU A 19 9.66 25.90 5.81
N ASN A 20 9.71 27.04 5.13
CA ASN A 20 10.96 27.79 4.89
C ASN A 20 11.10 29.07 5.72
N MET A 21 10.02 29.59 6.30
CA MET A 21 10.03 30.87 7.02
C MET A 21 9.25 30.80 8.33
N THR A 22 9.69 31.57 9.32
CA THR A 22 8.98 31.72 10.60
C THR A 22 7.80 32.71 10.47
N ASP A 23 6.82 32.63 11.38
CA ASP A 23 5.63 33.49 11.39
C ASP A 23 6.00 34.99 11.45
N GLU A 24 7.06 35.33 12.18
CA GLU A 24 7.57 36.69 12.34
C GLU A 24 8.20 37.25 11.06
N GLU A 25 8.96 36.42 10.34
CA GLU A 25 9.61 36.82 9.10
C GLU A 25 8.60 37.00 7.96
N MET A 26 7.60 36.13 7.89
CA MET A 26 6.50 36.26 6.94
C MET A 26 5.63 37.48 7.26
N ALA A 27 5.32 37.73 8.54
CA ALA A 27 4.59 38.90 8.99
C ALA A 27 5.34 40.21 8.62
N LYS A 28 6.66 40.23 8.78
CA LYS A 28 7.51 41.37 8.40
C LYS A 28 7.55 41.59 6.89
N LYS A 29 7.66 40.54 6.07
CA LYS A 29 7.63 40.65 4.60
C LYS A 29 6.26 41.08 4.06
N LEU A 30 5.17 40.62 4.67
CA LEU A 30 3.80 40.93 4.25
C LEU A 30 3.25 42.24 4.85
N GLY A 31 3.92 42.81 5.86
CA GLY A 31 3.45 43.99 6.59
C GLY A 31 2.17 43.71 7.40
N ARG A 32 2.02 42.47 7.88
CA ARG A 32 0.86 41.95 8.63
C ARG A 32 1.23 41.63 10.08
N SER A 33 0.24 41.41 10.93
CA SER A 33 0.48 40.93 12.30
C SER A 33 0.89 39.46 12.28
N VAL A 34 1.73 39.06 13.23
CA VAL A 34 2.16 37.67 13.43
C VAL A 34 0.95 36.76 13.65
N GLU A 35 -0.05 37.24 14.39
CA GLU A 35 -1.30 36.53 14.69
C GLU A 35 -2.11 36.21 13.41
N ALA A 36 -2.18 37.13 12.45
CA ALA A 36 -2.90 36.89 11.19
C ALA A 36 -2.20 35.84 10.30
N VAL A 37 -0.87 35.79 10.36
CA VAL A 37 -0.07 34.78 9.65
C VAL A 37 -0.18 33.41 10.34
N SER A 38 -0.12 33.38 11.67
CA SER A 38 -0.29 32.16 12.47
C SER A 38 -1.69 31.55 12.29
N GLN A 39 -2.73 32.38 12.24
CA GLN A 39 -4.10 31.94 11.96
C GLN A 39 -4.26 31.43 10.52
N ARG A 40 -3.54 31.99 9.53
CA ARG A 40 -3.52 31.41 8.17
C ARG A 40 -2.81 30.06 8.17
N ARG A 41 -1.67 29.96 8.86
CA ARG A 41 -0.86 28.75 8.93
C ARG A 41 -1.57 27.59 9.64
N SER A 42 -2.44 27.86 10.60
CA SER A 42 -3.27 26.81 11.22
C SER A 42 -4.40 26.32 10.29
N VAL A 43 -4.88 27.16 9.37
CA VAL A 43 -5.99 26.85 8.45
C VAL A 43 -5.51 26.32 7.09
N ALA A 44 -4.33 26.73 6.62
CA ALA A 44 -3.79 26.36 5.30
C ALA A 44 -3.62 24.84 5.09
N PRO A 45 -3.14 24.04 6.06
CA PRO A 45 -3.07 22.58 5.92
C PRO A 45 -4.44 21.94 5.73
N GLN A 46 -5.49 22.51 6.34
CA GLN A 46 -6.87 22.01 6.24
C GLN A 46 -7.50 22.36 4.89
N GLU A 47 -7.26 23.59 4.38
CA GLU A 47 -7.72 23.98 3.05
C GLU A 47 -7.02 23.17 1.93
N ASN A 48 -5.70 22.98 2.01
CA ASN A 48 -4.96 22.20 1.03
C ASN A 48 -5.38 20.72 1.02
N ALA A 49 -5.57 20.12 2.20
CA ALA A 49 -6.07 18.75 2.30
C ALA A 49 -7.50 18.61 1.73
N ASN A 50 -8.34 19.62 1.92
CA ASN A 50 -9.69 19.62 1.35
C ASN A 50 -9.67 19.76 -0.18
N ASP A 51 -8.80 20.62 -0.73
CA ASP A 51 -8.60 20.77 -2.17
C ASP A 51 -8.08 19.48 -2.82
N GLU A 52 -7.18 18.75 -2.15
CA GLU A 52 -6.70 17.43 -2.60
C GLU A 52 -7.80 16.37 -2.57
N LEU A 53 -8.59 16.30 -1.50
CA LEU A 53 -9.75 15.41 -1.39
C LEU A 53 -10.76 15.67 -2.52
N GLN A 54 -11.07 16.94 -2.79
CA GLN A 54 -11.96 17.34 -3.88
C GLN A 54 -11.40 17.00 -5.27
N SER A 55 -10.07 17.05 -5.45
CA SER A 55 -9.42 16.56 -6.67
C SER A 55 -9.64 15.06 -6.87
N TYR A 56 -9.52 14.25 -5.82
CA TYR A 56 -9.76 12.80 -5.92
C TYR A 56 -11.23 12.47 -6.21
N ILE A 57 -12.18 13.24 -5.66
CA ILE A 57 -13.61 13.10 -5.98
C ILE A 57 -13.88 13.47 -7.45
N SER A 58 -13.27 14.55 -7.95
CA SER A 58 -13.40 14.95 -9.35
C SER A 58 -12.86 13.86 -10.29
N GLN A 59 -11.74 13.23 -9.92
CA GLN A 59 -11.19 12.09 -10.64
C GLN A 59 -12.11 10.87 -10.59
N LEU A 60 -12.73 10.59 -9.44
CA LEU A 60 -13.74 9.52 -9.30
C LEU A 60 -14.89 9.71 -10.29
N HIS A 61 -15.41 10.92 -10.45
CA HIS A 61 -16.53 11.20 -11.36
C HIS A 61 -16.19 10.92 -12.83
N SER A 62 -14.92 11.01 -13.20
CA SER A 62 -14.43 10.66 -14.54
C SER A 62 -14.27 9.15 -14.77
N LYS A 63 -14.36 8.32 -13.73
CA LYS A 63 -14.17 6.86 -13.84
C LYS A 63 -15.38 6.21 -14.51
N HIS A 64 -15.10 5.18 -15.32
CA HIS A 64 -16.11 4.42 -16.06
C HIS A 64 -17.25 3.83 -15.21
N PHE A 65 -16.97 3.44 -13.96
CA PHE A 65 -17.95 2.82 -13.07
C PHE A 65 -18.82 3.84 -12.31
N TRP A 66 -18.51 5.14 -12.38
CA TRP A 66 -19.24 6.18 -11.64
C TRP A 66 -20.73 6.22 -11.96
N VAL A 67 -21.06 6.07 -13.24
CA VAL A 67 -22.46 6.03 -13.71
C VAL A 67 -23.22 4.85 -13.09
N THR A 68 -22.55 3.73 -12.87
CA THR A 68 -23.15 2.55 -12.24
C THR A 68 -23.38 2.78 -10.75
N ILE A 69 -22.41 3.37 -10.05
CA ILE A 69 -22.51 3.71 -8.61
C ILE A 69 -23.71 4.64 -8.38
N LYS A 70 -23.84 5.68 -9.20
CA LYS A 70 -24.94 6.64 -9.12
C LYS A 70 -26.32 6.00 -9.32
N LYS A 71 -26.40 4.88 -10.05
CA LYS A 71 -27.65 4.13 -10.23
C LYS A 71 -27.93 3.13 -9.10
N SER A 72 -26.89 2.64 -8.42
CA SER A 72 -27.04 1.62 -7.37
C SER A 72 -27.24 2.18 -5.96
N LEU A 73 -26.76 3.40 -5.69
CA LEU A 73 -26.79 4.04 -4.37
C LEU A 73 -27.84 5.15 -4.30
N LEU A 74 -28.30 5.43 -3.08
CA LEU A 74 -29.14 6.59 -2.77
C LEU A 74 -28.31 7.87 -2.79
N ASN A 75 -28.95 9.02 -3.06
CA ASN A 75 -28.25 10.30 -3.13
C ASN A 75 -27.49 10.65 -1.85
N GLU A 76 -28.06 10.32 -0.68
CA GLU A 76 -27.45 10.53 0.63
C GLU A 76 -26.22 9.63 0.85
N GLU A 77 -26.22 8.44 0.26
CA GLU A 77 -25.11 7.49 0.34
C GLU A 77 -23.97 7.87 -0.62
N LEU A 78 -24.23 8.64 -1.68
CA LEU A 78 -23.20 9.08 -2.63
C LEU A 78 -22.16 9.97 -1.97
N GLU A 79 -22.57 10.89 -1.10
CA GLU A 79 -21.64 11.73 -0.35
C GLU A 79 -20.74 10.88 0.56
N THR A 80 -21.33 9.87 1.22
CA THR A 80 -20.58 8.91 2.04
C THR A 80 -19.58 8.12 1.20
N PHE A 81 -19.99 7.69 0.00
CA PHE A 81 -19.13 7.00 -0.96
C PHE A 81 -17.95 7.88 -1.39
N GLU A 82 -18.21 9.12 -1.81
CA GLU A 82 -17.19 10.07 -2.29
C GLU A 82 -16.14 10.36 -1.22
N ASN A 83 -16.58 10.63 0.01
CA ASN A 83 -15.68 10.87 1.14
C ASN A 83 -14.84 9.63 1.47
N SER A 84 -15.46 8.45 1.47
CA SER A 84 -14.76 7.19 1.74
C SER A 84 -13.75 6.85 0.65
N TRP A 85 -14.11 7.12 -0.61
CA TRP A 85 -13.21 6.98 -1.76
C TRP A 85 -12.01 7.90 -1.65
N ALA A 86 -12.23 9.20 -1.42
CA ALA A 86 -11.15 10.18 -1.32
C ALA A 86 -10.18 9.85 -0.18
N SER A 87 -10.71 9.40 0.97
CA SER A 87 -9.92 8.95 2.12
C SER A 87 -9.10 7.68 1.86
N LEU A 88 -9.69 6.67 1.21
CA LEU A 88 -8.97 5.45 0.86
C LEU A 88 -7.94 5.69 -0.25
N TYR A 89 -8.31 6.48 -1.25
CA TYR A 89 -7.43 6.82 -2.37
C TYR A 89 -6.21 7.62 -1.90
N SER A 90 -6.38 8.61 -1.00
CA SER A 90 -5.26 9.39 -0.46
C SER A 90 -4.23 8.52 0.28
N GLN A 91 -4.69 7.51 1.03
CA GLN A 91 -3.81 6.56 1.72
C GLN A 91 -2.95 5.74 0.75
N PHE A 92 -3.48 5.44 -0.44
CA PHE A 92 -2.81 4.57 -1.40
C PHE A 92 -2.08 5.30 -2.52
N PHE A 93 -2.35 6.59 -2.72
CA PHE A 93 -1.80 7.39 -3.80
C PHE A 93 -0.27 7.34 -3.86
N HIS A 94 0.41 7.47 -2.72
CA HIS A 94 1.88 7.51 -2.66
C HIS A 94 2.59 6.22 -3.08
N GLN A 95 1.91 5.06 -3.03
CA GLN A 95 2.53 3.78 -3.41
C GLN A 95 1.97 3.23 -4.73
N GLY A 96 1.24 4.06 -5.48
CA GLY A 96 0.62 3.69 -6.75
C GLY A 96 -0.70 2.93 -6.56
N VAL A 97 -1.71 3.35 -7.33
CA VAL A 97 -3.04 2.71 -7.36
C VAL A 97 -3.23 2.09 -8.74
N THR A 98 -3.44 0.77 -8.78
CA THR A 98 -3.74 0.07 -10.04
C THR A 98 -5.24 0.07 -10.32
N ALA A 99 -5.64 -0.19 -11.58
CA ALA A 99 -7.05 -0.33 -11.92
C ALA A 99 -7.77 -1.42 -11.08
N THR A 100 -7.06 -2.50 -10.73
CA THR A 100 -7.59 -3.55 -9.85
C THR A 100 -7.82 -3.01 -8.43
N ASP A 101 -6.90 -2.22 -7.89
CA ASP A 101 -7.07 -1.57 -6.58
C ASP A 101 -8.30 -0.65 -6.59
N GLU A 102 -8.50 0.11 -7.67
CA GLU A 102 -9.68 0.99 -7.83
C GLU A 102 -10.99 0.20 -7.79
N ILE A 103 -11.04 -0.96 -8.46
CA ILE A 103 -12.22 -1.83 -8.44
C ILE A 103 -12.45 -2.42 -7.04
N MET A 104 -11.39 -2.88 -6.38
CA MET A 104 -11.48 -3.44 -5.03
C MET A 104 -11.87 -2.39 -3.98
N MET A 105 -11.31 -1.18 -4.04
CA MET A 105 -11.72 -0.06 -3.17
C MET A 105 -13.19 0.26 -3.36
N LYS A 106 -13.64 0.38 -4.62
CA LYS A 106 -15.05 0.61 -4.95
C LYS A 106 -15.95 -0.46 -4.34
N ASP A 107 -15.59 -1.74 -4.49
CA ASP A 107 -16.35 -2.85 -3.95
C ASP A 107 -16.42 -2.82 -2.40
N VAL A 108 -15.29 -2.55 -1.73
CA VAL A 108 -15.24 -2.47 -0.25
C VAL A 108 -16.10 -1.33 0.29
N ILE A 109 -16.10 -0.17 -0.39
CA ILE A 109 -16.93 0.98 0.01
C ILE A 109 -18.41 0.67 -0.21
N ILE A 110 -18.78 0.04 -1.34
CA ILE A 110 -20.17 -0.37 -1.59
C ILE A 110 -20.63 -1.35 -0.51
N GLU A 111 -19.82 -2.35 -0.15
CA GLU A 111 -20.17 -3.30 0.91
C GLU A 111 -20.32 -2.65 2.28
N ASP A 112 -19.53 -1.61 2.57
CA ASP A 112 -19.69 -0.82 3.79
C ASP A 112 -21.04 -0.07 3.83
N ILE A 113 -21.43 0.55 2.72
CA ILE A 113 -22.73 1.24 2.60
C ILE A 113 -23.88 0.24 2.74
N LEU A 114 -23.81 -0.91 2.07
CA LEU A 114 -24.82 -1.96 2.19
C LEU A 114 -24.90 -2.51 3.62
N LEU A 115 -23.78 -2.64 4.31
CA LEU A 115 -23.73 -3.03 5.71
C LEU A 115 -24.44 -2.00 6.60
N HIS A 116 -24.17 -0.71 6.41
CA HIS A 116 -24.86 0.36 7.15
C HIS A 116 -26.37 0.32 6.91
N ARG A 117 -26.80 0.14 5.65
CA ARG A 117 -28.21 0.02 5.30
C ARG A 117 -28.87 -1.18 6.01
N ALA A 118 -28.25 -2.35 5.99
CA ALA A 118 -28.78 -3.54 6.66
C ALA A 118 -28.85 -3.37 8.19
N LEU A 119 -27.85 -2.70 8.78
CA LEU A 119 -27.84 -2.36 10.21
C LEU A 119 -28.98 -1.40 10.58
N GLU A 120 -29.22 -0.39 9.75
CA GLU A 120 -30.31 0.56 9.94
C GLU A 120 -31.68 -0.10 9.83
N GLN A 121 -31.91 -0.93 8.80
CA GLN A 121 -33.15 -1.68 8.67
C GLN A 121 -33.40 -2.61 9.86
N LYS A 122 -32.36 -3.31 10.33
CA LYS A 122 -32.45 -4.14 11.54
C LYS A 122 -32.81 -3.30 12.78
N LYS A 123 -32.22 -2.12 12.94
CA LYS A 123 -32.54 -1.20 14.03
C LYS A 123 -34.02 -0.80 14.00
N ASN A 124 -34.54 -0.40 12.84
CA ASN A 124 -35.94 -0.01 12.67
C ASN A 124 -36.89 -1.15 13.03
N ILE A 125 -36.59 -2.38 12.59
CA ILE A 125 -37.38 -3.57 12.95
C ILE A 125 -37.39 -3.80 14.47
N LEU A 126 -36.26 -3.58 15.16
CA LEU A 126 -36.20 -3.73 16.61
C LEU A 126 -37.00 -2.64 17.35
N GLU A 127 -37.03 -1.42 16.81
CA GLU A 127 -37.87 -0.34 17.34
C GLU A 127 -39.35 -0.66 17.14
N GLU A 128 -39.76 -1.15 15.96
CA GLU A 128 -41.13 -1.61 15.70
C GLU A 128 -41.56 -2.75 16.62
N ILE A 129 -40.69 -3.75 16.84
CA ILE A 129 -40.96 -4.84 17.79
C ILE A 129 -41.22 -4.27 19.18
N LYS A 130 -40.39 -3.33 19.63
CA LYS A 130 -40.52 -2.70 20.95
C LYS A 130 -41.84 -1.94 21.07
N ASP A 131 -42.26 -1.24 20.01
CA ASP A 131 -43.53 -0.51 20.00
C ASP A 131 -44.74 -1.44 20.09
N TYR A 132 -44.73 -2.57 19.36
CA TYR A 132 -45.77 -3.59 19.49
C TYR A 132 -45.76 -4.27 20.87
N GLU A 133 -44.59 -4.51 21.45
CA GLU A 133 -44.45 -5.06 22.81
C GLU A 133 -45.01 -4.09 23.86
N ASN A 134 -44.77 -2.79 23.71
CA ASN A 134 -45.34 -1.76 24.58
C ASN A 134 -46.87 -1.70 24.47
N GLN A 135 -47.41 -1.72 23.24
CA GLN A 135 -48.87 -1.74 23.02
C GLN A 135 -49.52 -2.99 23.64
N LEU A 136 -48.90 -4.16 23.49
CA LEU A 136 -49.35 -5.40 24.15
C LEU A 136 -49.28 -5.30 25.68
N ALA A 137 -48.25 -4.66 26.23
CA ALA A 137 -48.11 -4.49 27.67
C ALA A 137 -49.19 -3.57 28.24
N GLU A 138 -49.52 -2.47 27.55
CA GLU A 138 -50.63 -1.59 27.93
C GLU A 138 -51.98 -2.31 27.84
N GLU A 139 -52.21 -3.08 26.78
CA GLU A 139 -53.44 -3.86 26.63
C GLU A 139 -53.60 -4.90 27.75
N ARG A 140 -52.50 -5.54 28.16
CA ARG A 140 -52.50 -6.50 29.28
C ARG A 140 -52.78 -5.87 30.65
N LYS A 141 -52.63 -4.55 30.81
CA LYS A 141 -52.97 -3.85 32.07
C LYS A 141 -54.47 -3.62 32.23
N LYS A 142 -55.23 -3.63 31.13
CA LYS A 142 -56.69 -3.50 31.17
C LYS A 142 -57.33 -4.74 31.81
N ASP A 143 -58.55 -4.57 32.32
CA ASP A 143 -59.35 -5.68 32.81
C ASP A 143 -59.70 -6.65 31.68
N ILE A 144 -59.90 -7.93 32.02
CA ILE A 144 -60.05 -9.02 31.04
C ILE A 144 -61.18 -8.76 30.04
N GLU A 145 -62.27 -8.12 30.48
CA GLU A 145 -63.44 -7.80 29.65
C GLU A 145 -63.20 -6.61 28.69
N GLU A 146 -62.24 -5.74 29.00
CA GLU A 146 -61.91 -4.55 28.20
C GLU A 146 -60.74 -4.79 27.24
N ARG A 147 -60.13 -5.98 27.27
CA ARG A 147 -59.01 -6.35 26.41
C ARG A 147 -59.48 -6.67 25.01
N ASP A 148 -58.82 -6.07 24.02
CA ASP A 148 -58.95 -6.46 22.63
C ASP A 148 -58.10 -7.71 22.32
N SER A 149 -58.76 -8.88 22.36
CA SER A 149 -58.14 -10.17 22.06
C SER A 149 -57.68 -10.29 20.60
N ASP A 150 -58.36 -9.63 19.66
CA ASP A 150 -58.04 -9.70 18.24
C ASP A 150 -56.79 -8.86 17.94
N PHE A 151 -56.73 -7.64 18.49
CA PHE A 151 -55.53 -6.81 18.46
C PHE A 151 -54.32 -7.53 19.06
N MET A 152 -54.47 -8.12 20.25
CA MET A 152 -53.39 -8.85 20.92
C MET A 152 -52.85 -10.00 20.07
N THR A 153 -53.73 -10.77 19.43
CA THR A 153 -53.35 -11.89 18.57
C THR A 153 -52.61 -11.40 17.32
N ASN A 154 -53.08 -10.32 16.70
CA ASN A 154 -52.46 -9.73 15.52
C ASN A 154 -51.08 -9.11 15.83
N ALA A 155 -50.96 -8.40 16.96
CA ALA A 155 -49.70 -7.83 17.42
C ALA A 155 -48.66 -8.93 17.72
N LEU A 156 -49.06 -10.02 18.39
CA LEU A 156 -48.18 -11.16 18.63
C LEU A 156 -47.70 -11.82 17.32
N ARG A 157 -48.59 -12.00 16.34
CA ARG A 157 -48.23 -12.53 15.01
C ARG A 157 -47.20 -11.63 14.32
N THR A 158 -47.43 -10.31 14.37
CA THR A 158 -46.54 -9.32 13.76
C THR A 158 -45.17 -9.33 14.42
N ILE A 159 -45.09 -9.41 15.75
CA ILE A 159 -43.81 -9.53 16.48
C ILE A 159 -43.05 -10.78 16.05
N VAL A 160 -43.71 -11.93 15.92
CA VAL A 160 -43.06 -13.17 15.48
C VAL A 160 -42.49 -13.01 14.06
N GLN A 161 -43.24 -12.40 13.15
CA GLN A 161 -42.79 -12.11 11.79
C GLN A 161 -41.58 -11.17 11.78
N LEU A 162 -41.65 -10.04 12.51
CA LEU A 162 -40.57 -9.07 12.61
C LEU A 162 -39.30 -9.67 13.22
N ARG A 163 -39.43 -10.55 14.23
CA ARG A 163 -38.29 -11.29 14.80
C ARG A 163 -37.63 -12.20 13.77
N GLY A 164 -38.42 -12.89 12.95
CA GLY A 164 -37.90 -13.69 11.82
C GLY A 164 -37.13 -12.84 10.82
N THR A 165 -37.67 -11.68 10.45
CA THR A 165 -36.99 -10.72 9.54
C THR A 165 -35.71 -10.16 10.17
N SER A 166 -35.70 -9.84 11.47
CA SER A 166 -34.50 -9.39 12.19
C SER A 166 -33.40 -10.45 12.22
N GLU A 167 -33.75 -11.73 12.35
CA GLU A 167 -32.79 -12.83 12.24
C GLU A 167 -32.22 -12.96 10.82
N ALA A 168 -33.06 -12.80 9.79
CA ALA A 168 -32.61 -12.81 8.40
C ALA A 168 -31.58 -11.69 8.12
N TYR A 169 -31.86 -10.46 8.55
CA TYR A 169 -30.89 -9.36 8.46
C TYR A 169 -29.62 -9.63 9.25
N THR A 170 -29.70 -10.34 10.38
CA THR A 170 -28.50 -10.72 11.14
C THR A 170 -27.59 -11.65 10.34
N LYS A 171 -28.15 -12.58 9.57
CA LYS A 171 -27.38 -13.47 8.68
C LYS A 171 -26.76 -12.68 7.54
N GLU A 172 -27.54 -11.84 6.87
CA GLU A 172 -27.07 -10.96 5.79
C GLU A 172 -25.93 -10.03 6.25
N ILE A 173 -26.07 -9.38 7.41
CA ILE A 173 -25.04 -8.53 8.01
C ILE A 173 -23.73 -9.30 8.21
N ASN A 174 -23.79 -10.53 8.70
CA ASN A 174 -22.59 -11.34 8.92
C ASN A 174 -21.93 -11.76 7.60
N GLU A 175 -22.72 -12.05 6.56
CA GLU A 175 -22.21 -12.36 5.22
C GLU A 175 -21.56 -11.15 4.54
N ILE A 176 -22.19 -9.98 4.63
CA ILE A 176 -21.63 -8.72 4.10
C ILE A 176 -20.31 -8.41 4.83
N LYS A 177 -20.28 -8.49 6.16
CA LYS A 177 -19.04 -8.28 6.94
C LYS A 177 -17.92 -9.22 6.51
N LYS A 178 -18.22 -10.52 6.37
CA LYS A 178 -17.23 -11.51 5.96
C LYS A 178 -16.67 -11.22 4.56
N THR A 179 -17.54 -10.86 3.62
CA THR A 179 -17.12 -10.50 2.25
C THR A 179 -16.24 -9.25 2.26
N LYS A 180 -16.65 -8.22 3.00
CA LYS A 180 -15.91 -6.96 3.16
C LYS A 180 -14.52 -7.17 3.75
N ASP A 181 -14.44 -7.88 4.87
CA ASP A 181 -13.16 -8.16 5.53
C ASP A 181 -12.23 -9.00 4.63
N GLY A 182 -12.81 -9.94 3.86
CA GLY A 182 -12.10 -10.69 2.84
C GLY A 182 -11.50 -9.79 1.76
N LYS A 183 -12.33 -8.99 1.09
CA LYS A 183 -11.88 -8.07 0.03
C LYS A 183 -10.85 -7.06 0.54
N PHE A 184 -11.03 -6.54 1.75
CA PHE A 184 -10.09 -5.60 2.35
C PHE A 184 -8.74 -6.25 2.70
N LYS A 185 -8.76 -7.50 3.18
CA LYS A 185 -7.55 -8.29 3.40
C LYS A 185 -6.82 -8.57 2.10
N ASP A 186 -7.54 -8.95 1.05
CA ASP A 186 -6.97 -9.24 -0.26
C ASP A 186 -6.35 -7.97 -0.88
N LEU A 187 -7.02 -6.82 -0.76
CA LEU A 187 -6.48 -5.53 -1.20
C LEU A 187 -5.11 -5.24 -0.56
N LYS A 188 -4.99 -5.46 0.75
CA LYS A 188 -3.71 -5.31 1.47
C LYS A 188 -2.68 -6.36 1.09
N ALA A 189 -3.10 -7.62 0.91
CA ALA A 189 -2.22 -8.72 0.58
C ALA A 189 -1.59 -8.55 -0.81
N THR A 190 -2.40 -8.31 -1.84
CA THR A 190 -1.95 -8.05 -3.21
C THR A 190 -1.02 -6.83 -3.28
N ARG A 191 -1.23 -5.85 -2.40
CA ARG A 191 -0.35 -4.68 -2.29
C ARG A 191 1.01 -5.02 -1.67
N ASN A 192 1.01 -5.77 -0.57
CA ASN A 192 2.24 -6.22 0.08
C ASN A 192 3.07 -7.16 -0.82
N GLU A 193 2.40 -8.02 -1.60
CA GLU A 193 3.05 -8.90 -2.57
C GLU A 193 3.78 -8.09 -3.64
N ARG A 194 3.11 -7.08 -4.23
CA ARG A 194 3.74 -6.18 -5.20
C ARG A 194 4.95 -5.45 -4.62
N LEU A 195 4.85 -4.97 -3.38
CA LEU A 195 5.96 -4.28 -2.73
C LEU A 195 7.16 -5.21 -2.52
N LYS A 196 6.92 -6.46 -2.13
CA LYS A 196 7.97 -7.49 -2.05
C LYS A 196 8.60 -7.80 -3.41
N THR A 197 7.79 -7.94 -4.46
CA THR A 197 8.32 -8.17 -5.82
C THR A 197 9.23 -7.02 -6.28
N VAL A 198 8.86 -5.78 -5.97
CA VAL A 198 9.71 -4.60 -6.26
C VAL A 198 11.02 -4.68 -5.46
N GLU A 199 10.98 -4.99 -4.17
CA GLU A 199 12.18 -5.17 -3.34
C GLU A 199 13.08 -6.32 -3.82
N GLU A 200 12.49 -7.44 -4.21
CA GLU A 200 13.20 -8.60 -4.76
C GLU A 200 13.82 -8.29 -6.11
N SER A 201 13.13 -7.58 -7.01
CA SER A 201 13.69 -7.14 -8.29
C SER A 201 14.88 -6.20 -8.12
N GLY A 202 14.87 -5.34 -7.09
CA GLY A 202 16.03 -4.52 -6.72
C GLY A 202 17.22 -5.36 -6.27
N LYS A 203 16.99 -6.41 -5.48
CA LYS A 203 18.03 -7.37 -5.06
C LYS A 203 18.60 -8.15 -6.25
N ASP A 204 17.76 -8.46 -7.24
CA ASP A 204 18.17 -9.19 -8.44
C ASP A 204 19.16 -8.39 -9.31
N ILE A 205 18.99 -7.06 -9.39
CA ILE A 205 19.98 -6.16 -10.02
C ILE A 205 21.32 -6.23 -9.29
N PHE A 206 21.32 -6.23 -7.95
CA PHE A 206 22.56 -6.39 -7.17
C PHE A 206 23.19 -7.77 -7.35
N ALA A 207 22.39 -8.83 -7.50
CA ALA A 207 22.87 -10.17 -7.79
C ALA A 207 23.54 -10.26 -9.17
N LEU A 208 22.95 -9.62 -10.19
CA LEU A 208 23.53 -9.51 -11.54
C LEU A 208 24.86 -8.75 -11.54
N ILE A 209 24.95 -7.65 -10.78
CA ILE A 209 26.21 -6.88 -10.63
C ILE A 209 27.28 -7.74 -9.96
N LYS A 210 26.93 -8.46 -8.90
CA LYS A 210 27.86 -9.37 -8.21
C LYS A 210 28.35 -10.50 -9.12
N LEU A 211 27.47 -11.08 -9.93
CA LEU A 211 27.83 -12.11 -10.91
C LEU A 211 28.83 -11.57 -11.95
N LEU A 212 28.64 -10.33 -12.42
CA LEU A 212 29.55 -9.67 -13.35
C LEU A 212 30.93 -9.42 -12.70
N ASP A 213 30.97 -9.03 -11.44
CA ASP A 213 32.23 -8.85 -10.70
C ASP A 213 32.95 -10.19 -10.46
N GLU A 214 32.21 -11.25 -10.13
CA GLU A 214 32.76 -12.62 -10.00
C GLU A 214 33.28 -13.17 -11.35
N GLN A 215 32.66 -12.81 -12.47
CA GLN A 215 33.17 -13.16 -13.80
C GLN A 215 34.49 -12.44 -14.09
N LYS A 216 34.57 -11.13 -13.84
CA LYS A 216 35.83 -10.37 -14.00
C LYS A 216 36.94 -10.94 -13.13
N LEU A 217 36.62 -11.28 -11.88
CA LEU A 217 37.59 -11.89 -10.96
C LEU A 217 38.13 -13.21 -11.53
N ARG A 218 37.24 -14.11 -11.98
CA ARG A 218 37.63 -15.38 -12.63
C ARG A 218 38.50 -15.18 -13.86
N GLU A 219 38.21 -14.19 -14.70
CA GLU A 219 39.04 -13.89 -15.88
C GLU A 219 40.43 -13.40 -15.48
N THR A 220 40.53 -12.54 -14.45
CA THR A 220 41.83 -12.08 -13.93
C THR A 220 42.65 -13.19 -13.29
N GLU A 221 42.03 -14.04 -12.47
CA GLU A 221 42.66 -15.20 -11.85
C GLU A 221 43.09 -16.23 -12.89
N GLY A 222 42.26 -16.48 -13.91
CA GLY A 222 42.58 -17.35 -15.04
C GLY A 222 43.77 -16.83 -15.84
N ARG A 223 43.84 -15.52 -16.12
CA ARG A 223 45.01 -14.89 -16.77
C ARG A 223 46.27 -15.01 -15.93
N MET A 224 46.18 -14.73 -14.63
CA MET A 224 47.33 -14.86 -13.72
C MET A 224 47.83 -16.30 -13.66
N THR A 225 46.93 -17.27 -13.58
CA THR A 225 47.26 -18.70 -13.56
C THR A 225 47.95 -19.12 -14.86
N GLY A 226 47.42 -18.69 -16.02
CA GLY A 226 48.04 -18.95 -17.32
C GLY A 226 49.43 -18.32 -17.45
N LEU A 227 49.61 -17.09 -16.95
CA LEU A 227 50.91 -16.41 -16.96
C LEU A 227 51.94 -17.10 -16.06
N VAL A 228 51.51 -17.58 -14.88
CA VAL A 228 52.35 -18.38 -13.98
C VAL A 228 52.73 -19.71 -14.64
N TYR A 229 51.80 -20.37 -15.34
CA TYR A 229 52.08 -21.61 -16.06
C TYR A 229 53.13 -21.41 -17.17
N GLU A 230 52.97 -20.38 -18.01
CA GLU A 230 53.95 -20.05 -19.05
C GLU A 230 55.32 -19.63 -18.48
N ALA A 231 55.32 -18.88 -17.37
CA ALA A 231 56.55 -18.53 -16.67
C ALA A 231 57.25 -19.78 -16.09
N ALA A 232 56.48 -20.72 -15.53
CA ALA A 232 57.00 -21.97 -15.02
C ALA A 232 57.59 -22.82 -16.14
N LYS A 233 56.90 -22.95 -17.29
CA LYS A 233 57.39 -23.68 -18.47
C LYS A 233 58.65 -23.05 -19.07
N THR A 234 58.70 -21.73 -19.14
CA THR A 234 59.89 -21.00 -19.61
C THR A 234 61.08 -21.25 -18.69
N LYS A 235 60.85 -21.19 -17.38
CA LYS A 235 61.89 -21.43 -16.37
C LYS A 235 62.33 -22.89 -16.33
N GLU A 236 61.41 -23.84 -16.51
CA GLU A 236 61.72 -25.25 -16.68
C GLU A 236 62.64 -25.47 -17.90
N GLY A 237 62.32 -24.84 -19.04
CA GLY A 237 63.18 -24.87 -20.22
C GLY A 237 64.58 -24.30 -19.98
N GLN A 238 64.70 -23.21 -19.20
CA GLN A 238 65.99 -22.65 -18.80
C GLN A 238 66.77 -23.58 -17.84
N MET A 239 66.07 -24.26 -16.94
CA MET A 239 66.68 -25.16 -15.96
C MET A 239 67.11 -26.51 -16.54
N ARG A 240 66.52 -26.91 -17.69
CA ARG A 240 66.93 -28.07 -18.49
C ARG A 240 68.17 -27.80 -19.35
N GLN A 241 68.58 -26.54 -19.53
CA GLN A 241 69.80 -26.21 -20.26
C GLN A 241 71.04 -26.51 -19.41
N GLU A 242 72.09 -26.98 -20.07
CA GLU A 242 73.40 -27.21 -19.46
C GLU A 242 74.00 -25.89 -19.01
N MET A 243 74.39 -25.81 -17.74
CA MET A 243 75.09 -24.66 -17.18
C MET A 243 76.53 -25.04 -16.88
N VAL A 244 77.44 -24.14 -17.23
CA VAL A 244 78.85 -24.25 -16.88
C VAL A 244 79.05 -23.65 -15.49
N PHE A 245 79.47 -24.47 -14.54
CA PHE A 245 79.74 -24.05 -13.18
C PHE A 245 81.10 -23.34 -13.10
N ALA A 246 81.35 -22.62 -12.00
CA ALA A 246 82.51 -21.72 -11.87
C ALA A 246 83.86 -22.46 -11.88
N ASP A 247 83.86 -23.77 -11.70
CA ASP A 247 84.98 -24.71 -11.79
C ASP A 247 85.21 -25.27 -13.21
N GLY A 248 84.33 -24.97 -14.16
CA GLY A 248 84.40 -25.41 -15.55
C GLY A 248 83.72 -26.75 -15.84
N GLU A 249 83.08 -27.37 -14.85
CA GLU A 249 82.24 -28.55 -15.07
C GLU A 249 80.89 -28.13 -15.68
N VAL A 250 80.37 -28.97 -16.58
CA VAL A 250 79.07 -28.76 -17.25
C VAL A 250 78.08 -29.75 -16.66
N ASP A 251 77.03 -29.24 -16.02
CA ASP A 251 75.96 -30.06 -15.46
C ASP A 251 74.60 -29.37 -15.65
N ARG A 252 73.51 -30.14 -15.53
CA ARG A 252 72.14 -29.63 -15.65
C ARG A 252 71.58 -29.39 -14.26
N ALA A 253 70.94 -28.24 -14.07
CA ALA A 253 70.37 -27.88 -12.78
C ALA A 253 69.09 -28.66 -12.41
N TRP A 254 68.47 -29.38 -13.37
CA TRP A 254 67.18 -30.04 -13.16
C TRP A 254 67.12 -31.42 -13.83
N LEU A 255 67.02 -32.47 -13.01
CA LEU A 255 66.92 -33.87 -13.43
C LEU A 255 65.49 -34.37 -13.24
N THR A 256 64.79 -34.62 -14.34
CA THR A 256 63.46 -35.26 -14.37
C THR A 256 63.52 -36.52 -15.23
N PRO A 257 62.71 -37.56 -14.94
CA PRO A 257 62.70 -38.80 -15.72
C PRO A 257 62.47 -38.58 -17.23
N GLU A 258 61.68 -37.57 -17.60
CA GLU A 258 61.44 -37.23 -19.00
C GLU A 258 62.64 -36.56 -19.68
N ALA A 259 63.52 -35.89 -18.91
CA ALA A 259 64.72 -35.26 -19.45
C ALA A 259 65.85 -36.28 -19.69
N GLU A 260 65.89 -37.36 -18.91
CA GLU A 260 66.82 -38.48 -19.09
C GLU A 260 66.43 -39.32 -20.34
N LEU A 261 65.13 -39.54 -20.57
CA LEU A 261 64.64 -40.28 -21.74
C LEU A 261 64.90 -39.59 -23.09
N GLU A 262 65.01 -38.26 -23.13
CA GLU A 262 65.35 -37.52 -24.36
C GLU A 262 66.84 -37.60 -24.72
N GLU A 263 67.72 -37.93 -23.77
CA GLU A 263 69.15 -38.18 -24.04
C GLU A 263 69.39 -39.56 -24.64
N GLU A 264 68.72 -40.60 -24.13
CA GLU A 264 68.81 -41.95 -24.68
C GLU A 264 68.37 -42.05 -26.15
N GLN A 265 67.63 -41.04 -26.66
CA GLN A 265 67.22 -40.96 -28.06
C GLN A 265 68.14 -40.09 -28.94
N LYS A 266 69.08 -39.36 -28.34
CA LYS A 266 70.05 -38.49 -29.05
C LYS A 266 71.45 -39.07 -29.12
N GLU A 267 71.78 -40.08 -28.31
CA GLU A 267 72.91 -40.99 -28.51
C GLU A 267 72.63 -42.05 -29.60
#